data_AF-A0A9D7GS52-F1
#
_entry.id   AF-A0A9D7GS52-F1
#
_cell.length_a   1.000
_cell.length_b   1.000
_cell.length_c   1.000
_cell.angle_alpha   90.00
_cell.angle_beta   90.00
_cell.angle_gamma   90.00
#
_symmetry.space_group_name_H-M   'P 1'
#
loop_
_entity.id
_entity.type
_entity.pdbx_description
1 polymer ?
#
loop_
_entity_poly.entity_id
_entity_poly.type
_entity_poly.pdbx_seq_one_letter_code
_entity_poly.pdbx_strand_id
1 'polypeptide(L)'
;MTQVGRYGGEFDAVMFRYAGVGGWHFVSVPDDLSPRATHAWGRTPVVATVDGHTWRTSVWRGKGGQTALAIPKRVRNGKGDGDVVHVEVRFDSL
;
A
#
# COMPACT_ATOMS: atom_id res chain seq x y z
N MET A 1 21.52 -1.97 2.70
CA MET A 1 21.32 -0.61 2.17
C MET A 1 19.99 -0.59 1.44
N THR A 2 18.90 -0.21 2.12
CA THR A 2 17.66 0.15 1.42
C THR A 2 17.00 1.26 2.22
N GLN A 3 17.08 2.47 1.69
CA GLN A 3 16.26 3.60 2.12
C GLN A 3 15.86 4.29 0.84
N VAL A 4 14.56 4.33 0.56
CA VAL A 4 14.02 5.24 -0.44
C VAL A 4 13.08 6.15 0.31
N GLY A 5 13.32 7.44 0.18
CA GLY A 5 12.76 8.47 1.06
C GLY A 5 11.58 9.22 0.45
N ARG A 6 10.97 10.02 1.34
CA ARG A 6 9.96 11.08 1.23
C ARG A 6 8.71 10.79 0.41
N TYR A 7 8.79 10.13 -0.74
CA TYR A 7 7.66 9.75 -1.57
C TYR A 7 7.92 8.40 -2.27
N GLY A 8 8.11 7.35 -1.47
CA GLY A 8 8.17 5.95 -1.91
C GLY A 8 9.37 5.18 -1.34
N GLY A 9 9.21 3.86 -1.20
CA GLY A 9 10.26 2.95 -0.74
C GLY A 9 9.77 1.53 -0.48
N GLU A 10 10.66 0.74 0.09
CA GLU A 10 10.46 -0.69 0.34
C GLU A 10 10.31 -0.98 1.83
N PHE A 11 9.39 -1.88 2.16
CA PHE A 11 9.12 -2.31 3.53
C PHE A 11 8.39 -3.65 3.55
N ASP A 12 8.55 -4.38 4.66
CA ASP A 12 7.73 -5.55 4.95
C ASP A 12 6.50 -5.14 5.76
N ALA A 13 5.35 -5.74 5.45
CA ALA A 13 4.12 -5.46 6.17
C ALA A 13 3.26 -6.71 6.35
N VAL A 14 2.57 -6.76 7.48
CA VAL A 14 1.54 -7.77 7.74
C VAL A 14 0.25 -7.35 7.05
N MET A 15 -0.26 -8.23 6.21
CA MET A 15 -1.53 -8.04 5.52
C MET A 15 -2.69 -8.22 6.50
N PHE A 16 -3.66 -7.32 6.45
CA PHE A 16 -4.88 -7.43 7.25
C PHE A 16 -6.13 -7.39 6.36
N ARG A 17 -7.13 -8.18 6.73
CA ARG A 17 -8.43 -8.20 6.06
C ARG A 17 -9.34 -7.13 6.64
N TYR A 18 -9.83 -6.25 5.79
CA TYR A 18 -10.86 -5.29 6.18
C TYR A 18 -12.21 -5.98 6.35
N ALA A 19 -12.86 -5.76 7.49
CA ALA A 19 -14.16 -6.33 7.85
C ALA A 19 -15.34 -5.66 7.13
N GLY A 20 -15.24 -5.52 5.80
CA GLY A 20 -16.25 -4.93 4.93
C GLY A 20 -16.64 -5.82 3.77
N VAL A 21 -17.63 -5.36 2.98
CA VAL A 21 -18.10 -6.07 1.80
C VAL A 21 -16.94 -6.34 0.83
N GLY A 22 -16.83 -7.58 0.37
CA GLY A 22 -15.78 -8.02 -0.57
C GLY A 22 -14.50 -8.57 0.07
N GLY A 23 -14.31 -8.43 1.38
CA GLY A 23 -13.17 -9.04 2.08
C GLY A 23 -11.81 -8.57 1.56
N TRP A 24 -11.68 -7.27 1.29
CA TRP A 24 -10.46 -6.64 0.81
C TRP A 24 -9.32 -6.79 1.82
N HIS A 25 -8.11 -6.92 1.29
CA HIS A 25 -6.89 -7.01 2.08
C HIS A 25 -6.04 -5.78 1.85
N PHE A 26 -5.37 -5.34 2.91
CA PHE A 26 -4.57 -4.13 2.93
C PHE A 26 -3.27 -4.33 3.68
N VAL A 27 -2.34 -3.42 3.44
CA VAL A 27 -1.16 -3.18 4.28
C VAL A 27 -1.11 -1.71 4.65
N SER A 28 -0.58 -1.43 5.84
CA SER A 28 -0.28 -0.06 6.26
C SER A 28 1.04 0.38 5.65
N VAL A 29 1.04 1.54 5.00
CA VAL A 29 2.25 2.18 4.50
C VAL A 29 2.85 3.02 5.64
N PRO A 30 4.13 2.85 5.98
CA PRO A 30 4.80 3.70 6.96
C PRO A 30 4.66 5.19 6.64
N ASP A 31 4.52 6.04 7.65
CA ASP A 31 4.23 7.46 7.49
C ASP A 31 5.36 8.22 6.76
N ASP A 32 6.61 7.82 6.97
CA ASP A 32 7.81 8.36 6.32
C ASP A 32 7.94 7.98 4.84
N LEU A 33 7.28 6.89 4.44
CA LEU A 33 7.18 6.42 3.05
C LEU A 33 5.86 6.86 2.37
N SER A 34 4.94 7.46 3.13
CA SER A 34 3.59 7.77 2.67
C SER A 34 3.49 9.07 1.89
N PRO A 35 2.69 9.10 0.80
CA PRO A 35 2.31 10.34 0.14
C PRO A 35 1.59 11.34 1.01
N ARG A 36 1.81 12.62 0.68
CA ARG A 36 0.78 13.62 0.93
C ARG A 36 -0.43 13.26 0.07
N ALA A 37 -1.63 13.43 0.63
CA ALA A 37 -2.87 13.29 -0.11
C ALA A 37 -2.90 14.31 -1.25
N THR A 38 -3.03 13.85 -2.50
CA THR A 38 -3.06 14.72 -3.68
C THR A 38 -4.46 14.85 -4.28
N HIS A 39 -5.37 13.90 -4.00
CA HIS A 39 -6.75 13.93 -4.46
C HIS A 39 -7.75 13.90 -3.30
N ALA A 40 -9.02 14.13 -3.63
CA ALA A 40 -10.14 14.02 -2.71
C ALA A 40 -10.13 12.66 -1.96
N TRP A 41 -10.67 12.69 -0.74
CA TRP A 41 -10.76 11.53 0.17
C TRP A 41 -9.40 10.91 0.56
N GLY A 42 -8.32 11.68 0.49
CA GLY A 42 -7.01 11.21 0.94
C GLY A 42 -6.32 10.26 -0.04
N ARG A 43 -6.79 10.19 -1.29
CA ARG A 43 -6.24 9.30 -2.31
C ARG A 43 -4.98 9.90 -2.94
N THR A 44 -3.96 9.06 -3.15
CA THR A 44 -2.78 9.43 -3.95
C THR A 44 -2.38 8.29 -4.89
N PRO A 45 -2.24 8.53 -6.21
CA PRO A 45 -1.75 7.55 -7.19
C PRO A 45 -0.33 7.07 -6.89
N VAL A 46 -0.12 5.76 -7.04
CA VAL A 46 1.19 5.11 -6.86
C VAL A 46 1.35 3.95 -7.83
N VAL A 47 2.59 3.57 -8.09
CA VAL A 47 2.97 2.25 -8.59
C VAL A 47 3.38 1.41 -7.38
N ALA A 48 2.74 0.26 -7.18
CA ALA A 48 3.07 -0.66 -6.10
C ALA A 48 3.63 -1.97 -6.67
N THR A 49 4.63 -2.53 -6.00
CA THR A 49 5.10 -3.89 -6.20
C THR A 49 4.88 -4.65 -4.90
N VAL A 50 4.27 -5.84 -4.96
CA VAL A 50 4.10 -6.72 -3.80
C VAL A 50 4.58 -8.10 -4.17
N ASP A 51 5.58 -8.61 -3.45
CA ASP A 51 6.23 -9.91 -3.72
C ASP A 51 6.60 -10.10 -5.22
N GLY A 52 7.08 -9.02 -5.86
CA GLY A 52 7.47 -9.02 -7.27
C GLY A 52 6.34 -8.74 -8.28
N HIS A 53 5.08 -8.62 -7.84
CA HIS A 53 3.97 -8.26 -8.71
C HIS A 53 3.72 -6.76 -8.71
N THR A 54 3.92 -6.09 -9.86
CA THR A 54 3.78 -4.63 -10.00
C THR A 54 2.45 -4.22 -10.64
N TRP A 55 1.82 -3.16 -10.14
CA TRP A 55 0.64 -2.54 -10.76
C TRP A 55 0.45 -1.07 -10.37
N ARG A 56 -0.27 -0.33 -11.21
CA ARG A 56 -0.74 1.03 -10.90
C ARG A 56 -1.96 0.99 -9.99
N THR A 57 -1.96 1.82 -8.96
CA THR A 57 -3.00 1.86 -7.94
C THR A 57 -3.01 3.20 -7.21
N SER A 58 -3.63 3.25 -6.05
CA SER A 58 -3.58 4.40 -5.15
C SER A 58 -3.47 3.92 -3.72
N VAL A 59 -2.82 4.72 -2.89
CA VAL A 59 -2.92 4.62 -1.44
C VAL A 59 -4.00 5.58 -0.94
N TRP A 60 -4.49 5.31 0.27
CA TRP A 60 -5.59 6.05 0.88
C TRP A 60 -5.22 6.47 2.29
N ARG A 61 -5.28 7.76 2.57
CA ARG A 61 -5.07 8.31 3.89
C ARG A 61 -6.38 8.37 4.67
N GLY A 62 -6.47 7.58 5.73
CA GLY A 62 -7.62 7.55 6.63
C GLY A 62 -7.68 8.78 7.55
N LYS A 63 -8.83 8.96 8.21
CA LYS A 63 -9.05 10.07 9.16
C LYS A 63 -8.09 10.06 10.35
N GLY A 64 -7.60 8.88 10.74
CA GLY A 64 -6.61 8.71 11.81
C GLY A 64 -5.16 8.96 11.37
N GLY A 65 -4.94 9.39 10.13
CA GLY A 65 -3.61 9.70 9.60
C GLY A 65 -2.90 8.52 8.93
N GLN A 66 -3.37 7.28 9.15
CA GLN A 66 -2.76 6.09 8.55
C GLN A 66 -2.98 6.03 7.04
N THR A 67 -1.97 5.56 6.31
CA THR A 67 -2.04 5.33 4.88
C THR A 67 -2.16 3.84 4.59
N ALA A 68 -3.13 3.44 3.78
CA ALA A 68 -3.36 2.04 3.42
C ALA A 68 -3.20 1.80 1.92
N LEU A 69 -2.57 0.68 1.58
CA LEU A 69 -2.49 0.14 0.22
C LEU A 69 -3.38 -1.10 0.11
N ALA A 70 -4.29 -1.11 -0.87
CA ALA A 70 -5.12 -2.27 -1.16
C ALA A 70 -4.34 -3.32 -1.96
N ILE A 71 -4.41 -4.59 -1.56
CA ILE A 71 -3.76 -5.71 -2.26
C ILE A 71 -4.84 -6.57 -2.95
N PRO A 72 -4.96 -6.50 -4.29
CA PRO A 72 -6.00 -7.22 -5.00
C PRO A 72 -5.72 -8.72 -5.01
N LYS A 73 -6.79 -9.54 -5.10
CA LYS A 73 -6.69 -11.02 -5.10
C LYS A 73 -5.68 -11.56 -6.12
N ARG A 74 -5.57 -10.94 -7.31
CA ARG A 74 -4.63 -11.35 -8.37
C ARG A 74 -3.14 -11.16 -8.03
N VAL A 75 -2.84 -10.35 -7.00
CA VAL A 75 -1.47 -10.05 -6.55
C VAL A 75 -1.08 -10.90 -5.35
N ARG A 76 -2.04 -11.30 -4.52
CA ARG A 76 -1.77 -11.98 -3.24
C ARG A 76 -1.09 -13.34 -3.35
N ASN A 77 -1.15 -14.00 -4.51
CA ASN A 77 -0.56 -15.33 -4.73
C ASN A 77 -0.88 -16.35 -3.61
N GLY A 78 -2.14 -16.40 -3.17
CA GLY A 78 -2.59 -17.28 -2.09
C GLY A 78 -2.48 -16.69 -0.67
N LYS A 79 -1.72 -15.61 -0.47
CA LYS A 79 -1.59 -14.94 0.84
C LYS A 79 -2.88 -14.23 1.27
N GLY A 80 -3.03 -14.06 2.58
CA GLY A 80 -4.19 -13.47 3.22
C GLY A 80 -3.87 -12.74 4.52
N ASP A 81 -4.89 -12.63 5.37
CA ASP A 81 -4.79 -12.03 6.70
C ASP A 81 -3.68 -12.68 7.53
N GLY A 82 -2.81 -11.86 8.13
CA GLY A 82 -1.68 -12.30 8.96
C GLY A 82 -0.40 -12.62 8.18
N ASP A 83 -0.45 -12.78 6.87
CA ASP A 83 0.74 -13.06 6.07
C ASP A 83 1.61 -11.81 5.87
N VAL A 84 2.93 -12.01 5.87
CA VAL A 84 3.89 -10.95 5.55
C VAL A 84 4.12 -10.88 4.05
N VAL A 85 4.15 -9.66 3.54
CA VAL A 85 4.49 -9.34 2.15
C VAL A 85 5.59 -8.30 2.09
N HIS A 86 6.45 -8.43 1.08
CA HIS A 86 7.42 -7.40 0.75
C HIS A 86 6.79 -6.41 -0.21
N VAL A 87 6.80 -5.12 0.15
CA VAL A 87 6.11 -4.05 -0.56
C VAL A 87 7.11 -3.01 -1.02
N GLU A 88 7.01 -2.63 -2.28
CA GLU A 88 7.61 -1.40 -2.80
C GLU A 88 6.50 -0.44 -3.23
N VAL A 89 6.57 0.82 -2.84
CA VAL A 89 5.66 1.87 -3.29
C VAL A 89 6.47 2.99 -3.95
N ARG A 90 6.05 3.42 -5.13
CA ARG A 90 6.62 4.55 -5.87
C ARG A 90 5.52 5.51 -6.29
N PHE A 91 5.78 6.80 -6.30
CA PHE A 91 4.75 7.78 -6.64
C PHE A 91 4.57 7.81 -8.14
N ASP A 92 3.32 7.68 -8.56
CA ASP A 92 2.94 7.79 -9.96
C ASP A 92 2.72 9.30 -10.20
N SER A 93 3.79 10.00 -10.60
CA SER A 93 3.88 11.44 -10.94
C SER A 93 3.84 12.51 -9.82
N LEU A 94 4.75 13.49 -9.95
CA LEU A 94 4.54 14.90 -9.56
C LEU A 94 3.75 15.60 -10.67
#